data_AF-F4N2I1-F1
#
_entry.id   AF-F4N2I1-F1
#
_cell.length_a   1.000
_cell.length_b   1.000
_cell.length_c   1.000
_cell.angle_alpha   90.00
_cell.angle_beta   90.00
_cell.angle_gamma   90.00
#
_symmetry.space_group_name_H-M   'P 1'
#
loop_
_entity.id
_entity.type
_entity.pdbx_description
1 polymer ?
#
loop_
_entity_poly.entity_id
_entity_poly.type
_entity_poly.pdbx_seq_one_letter_code
_entity_poly.pdbx_strand_id
1 'polypeptide(L)'
;MDDTAARLVKRVSSLKAARQLHESVWRECYDYTYPLRGSGFSTEVLDAQSAKSKVARLLDGTATDSARILASALMSGMTPANAQWLDLGSENLSDDERSWLSTCATLTWENIHAANFDAEGYEANIDVVCAGWFALYVDEDTEQGGYTFNQWPLAQVFVASSRRDGVVNTVYRCYQLTAEQAVKEFGRDNVSHKIQDAANKKPDDKFEFIHAIFPRDGYIGNARLAKNLPFASFNVEVAEKKVVRESGYHEFPVCVPRWMKIPGTPYGVGPVYDALPDCKELNETKRMEKAAQDLAIAGMWIAEDDGVLNPRTVNVGPRKIIVANSVNSMKPLLTGADFNVAFTAEERLQAQIRKILMADQLQPQDGPAMTATEVHVRVALIRQLLGPVYGRFQAEYLQPLVERCFGIAFRAGVFPQMPESMAQANFNIRYISPLARAQKLEDVTAIERLGANIAQLAAINPEVIDNMDADAAARVVSDALGVPAKVLRSAADVTALRDQRAQAQQQAQQQQMMQQMGQEAGSALINQAVGGGQ
;
A
#
# COMPACT_ATOMS: atom_id res chain seq x y z
N MET A 1 16.12 20.63 34.81
CA MET A 1 15.37 20.63 33.55
C MET A 1 16.32 20.22 32.45
N ASP A 2 15.93 19.25 31.62
CA ASP A 2 16.76 18.78 30.52
C ASP A 2 16.63 19.77 29.33
N ASP A 3 17.74 20.41 28.95
CA ASP A 3 17.78 21.37 27.84
C ASP A 3 17.28 20.74 26.52
N THR A 4 17.52 19.43 26.35
CA THR A 4 17.07 18.67 25.18
C THR A 4 15.55 18.57 25.14
N ALA A 5 14.91 18.20 26.25
CA ALA A 5 13.46 18.07 26.33
C ALA A 5 12.77 19.43 26.07
N ALA A 6 13.28 20.50 26.66
CA ALA A 6 12.73 21.85 26.46
C ALA A 6 12.80 22.27 24.98
N ARG A 7 13.92 21.97 24.30
CA ARG A 7 14.10 22.22 22.86
C ARG A 7 13.12 21.42 22.00
N LEU A 8 12.92 20.13 22.29
CA LEU A 8 12.00 19.27 21.54
C LEU A 8 10.54 19.69 21.71
N VAL A 9 10.12 20.03 22.93
CA VAL A 9 8.79 20.57 23.22
C VAL A 9 8.57 21.88 22.46
N LYS A 10 9.56 22.79 22.45
CA LYS A 10 9.46 24.04 21.68
C LYS A 10 9.35 23.79 20.18
N ARG A 11 10.12 22.84 19.63
CA ARG A 11 10.09 22.47 18.21
C ARG A 11 8.71 21.94 17.80
N VAL A 12 8.11 21.05 18.59
CA VAL A 12 6.79 20.50 18.23
C VAL A 12 5.69 21.57 18.25
N SER A 13 5.77 22.55 19.16
CA SER A 13 4.83 23.69 19.16
C SER A 13 4.92 24.50 17.86
N SER A 14 6.12 24.72 17.32
CA SER A 14 6.30 25.38 16.03
C SER A 14 5.76 24.54 14.87
N LEU A 15 5.96 23.21 14.89
CA LEU A 15 5.41 22.31 13.89
C LEU A 15 3.87 22.25 13.94
N LYS A 16 3.27 22.29 15.14
CA LYS A 16 1.83 22.41 15.35
C LYS A 16 1.26 23.66 14.68
N ALA A 17 1.88 24.81 14.92
CA ALA A 17 1.44 26.08 14.33
C ALA A 17 1.51 26.07 12.80
N ALA A 18 2.57 25.50 12.21
CA ALA A 18 2.70 25.39 10.76
C ALA A 18 1.67 24.43 10.13
N ARG A 19 1.36 23.31 10.81
CA ARG A 19 0.41 22.31 10.30
C ARG A 19 -1.05 22.77 10.39
N GLN A 20 -1.39 23.64 11.35
CA GLN A 20 -2.75 24.08 11.62
C GLN A 20 -3.49 24.62 10.37
N LEU A 21 -2.77 25.22 9.43
CA LEU A 21 -3.31 25.74 8.16
C LEU A 21 -3.87 24.65 7.24
N HIS A 22 -3.47 23.40 7.40
CA HIS A 22 -3.88 22.27 6.56
C HIS A 22 -4.95 21.39 7.23
N GLU A 23 -5.06 21.46 8.57
CA GLU A 23 -5.93 20.57 9.33
C GLU A 23 -7.42 20.75 9.02
N SER A 24 -7.86 21.97 8.68
CA SER A 24 -9.25 22.22 8.30
C SER A 24 -9.65 21.44 7.04
N VAL A 25 -8.77 21.46 6.03
CA VAL A 25 -9.00 20.77 4.76
C VAL A 25 -9.01 19.26 4.96
N TRP A 26 -8.06 18.70 5.72
CA TRP A 26 -8.07 17.27 6.00
C TRP A 26 -9.31 16.85 6.80
N ARG A 27 -9.70 17.65 7.81
CA ARG A 27 -10.92 17.41 8.58
C ARG A 27 -12.14 17.36 7.68
N GLU A 28 -12.28 18.29 6.75
CA GLU A 28 -13.38 18.29 5.78
C GLU A 28 -13.35 17.06 4.87
N CYS A 29 -12.17 16.68 4.37
CA CYS A 29 -12.04 15.45 3.56
C CYS A 29 -12.52 14.21 4.34
N TYR A 30 -12.18 14.11 5.63
CA TYR A 30 -12.70 13.04 6.49
C TYR A 30 -14.19 13.17 6.78
N ASP A 31 -14.71 14.37 7.07
CA ASP A 31 -16.12 14.58 7.39
C ASP A 31 -17.04 14.19 6.21
N TYR A 32 -16.55 14.27 4.96
CA TYR A 32 -17.26 13.81 3.75
C TYR A 32 -16.93 12.37 3.30
N THR A 33 -16.12 11.63 4.06
CA THR A 33 -15.76 10.23 3.75
C THR A 33 -15.77 9.32 4.98
N TYR A 34 -14.74 9.43 5.84
CA TYR A 34 -14.55 8.66 7.07
C TYR A 34 -14.45 9.60 8.30
N PRO A 35 -15.58 10.13 8.83
CA PRO A 35 -15.56 11.15 9.88
C PRO A 35 -14.88 10.70 11.18
N LEU A 36 -14.97 9.39 11.48
CA LEU A 36 -14.34 8.78 12.65
C LEU A 36 -12.81 8.87 12.62
N ARG A 37 -12.21 8.74 11.43
CA ARG A 37 -10.75 8.81 11.25
C ARG A 37 -10.24 10.24 11.38
N GLY A 38 -11.05 11.22 10.98
CA GLY A 38 -10.78 12.65 11.15
C GLY A 38 -10.96 13.17 12.58
N SER A 39 -11.36 12.32 13.54
CA SER A 39 -11.73 12.73 14.90
C SER A 39 -10.65 13.53 15.62
N GLY A 40 -9.39 13.13 15.49
CA GLY A 40 -8.26 13.79 16.14
C GLY A 40 -7.95 15.19 15.61
N PHE A 41 -8.49 15.58 14.45
CA PHE A 41 -8.39 16.95 13.96
C PHE A 41 -9.46 17.86 14.54
N SER A 42 -10.48 17.33 15.24
CA SER A 42 -11.50 18.12 15.93
C SER A 42 -11.08 18.46 17.35
N THR A 43 -11.53 19.62 17.84
CA THR A 43 -11.40 19.98 19.28
C THR A 43 -12.42 19.24 20.15
N GLU A 44 -13.47 18.69 19.54
CA GLU A 44 -14.50 17.91 20.23
C GLU A 44 -14.06 16.44 20.34
N VAL A 45 -14.05 15.90 21.56
CA VAL A 45 -13.86 14.48 21.80
C VAL A 45 -15.09 13.74 21.24
N LEU A 46 -14.88 12.96 20.19
CA LEU A 46 -15.94 12.14 19.61
C LEU A 46 -16.23 10.95 20.52
N ASP A 47 -17.34 11.03 21.25
CA ASP A 47 -18.00 9.87 21.83
C ASP A 47 -18.80 9.08 20.78
N ALA A 48 -19.30 7.89 21.12
CA ALA A 48 -20.04 7.04 20.18
C ALA A 48 -21.28 7.74 19.58
N GLN A 49 -21.87 8.71 20.29
CA GLN A 49 -23.09 9.40 19.87
C GLN A 49 -22.81 10.56 18.92
N SER A 50 -21.77 11.35 19.18
CA SER A 50 -21.27 12.40 18.30
C SER A 50 -20.67 11.82 17.02
N ALA A 51 -19.98 10.67 17.11
CA ALA A 51 -19.55 9.88 15.97
C ALA A 51 -20.73 9.48 15.07
N LYS A 52 -21.76 8.88 15.66
CA LYS A 52 -22.98 8.50 14.94
C LYS A 52 -23.69 9.71 14.33
N SER A 53 -23.71 10.85 15.03
CA SER A 53 -24.27 12.10 14.52
C SER A 53 -23.52 12.60 13.28
N LYS A 54 -22.19 12.58 13.29
CA LYS A 54 -21.37 12.95 12.12
C LYS A 54 -21.61 12.02 10.94
N VAL A 55 -21.62 10.71 11.17
CA VAL A 55 -21.93 9.74 10.11
C VAL A 55 -23.35 9.94 9.58
N ALA A 56 -24.32 10.24 10.44
CA ALA A 56 -25.70 10.51 10.03
C ALA A 56 -25.88 11.84 9.25
N ARG A 57 -24.89 12.74 9.27
CA ARG A 57 -24.89 13.96 8.43
C ARG A 57 -24.50 13.67 6.99
N LEU A 58 -23.82 12.54 6.73
CA LEU A 58 -23.55 12.09 5.36
C LEU A 58 -24.86 11.58 4.76
N LEU A 59 -25.37 12.31 3.78
CA LEU A 59 -26.59 11.94 3.07
C LEU A 59 -26.30 11.04 1.85
N ASP A 60 -25.04 10.98 1.42
CA ASP A 60 -24.57 10.15 0.31
C ASP A 60 -23.27 9.43 0.68
N GLY A 61 -23.16 8.15 0.28
CA GLY A 61 -22.02 7.27 0.59
C GLY A 61 -21.04 7.05 -0.56
N THR A 62 -21.23 7.71 -1.71
CA THR A 62 -20.45 7.47 -2.93
C THR A 62 -18.96 7.76 -2.73
N ALA A 63 -18.64 8.86 -2.04
CA ALA A 63 -17.25 9.23 -1.76
C ALA A 63 -16.57 8.22 -0.82
N THR A 64 -17.27 7.77 0.23
CA THR A 64 -16.77 6.76 1.17
C THR A 64 -16.51 5.43 0.47
N ASP A 65 -17.44 4.95 -0.36
CA ASP A 65 -17.28 3.71 -1.11
C ASP A 65 -16.14 3.82 -2.13
N SER A 66 -16.09 4.92 -2.87
CA SER A 66 -15.04 5.15 -3.86
C SER A 66 -13.65 5.24 -3.23
N ALA A 67 -13.53 5.90 -2.06
CA ALA A 67 -12.28 5.96 -1.31
C ALA A 67 -11.83 4.57 -0.83
N ARG A 68 -12.78 3.75 -0.36
CA ARG A 68 -12.52 2.36 0.03
C ARG A 68 -11.98 1.52 -1.13
N ILE A 69 -12.60 1.64 -2.29
CA ILE A 69 -12.23 0.90 -3.50
C ILE A 69 -10.83 1.31 -3.96
N LEU A 70 -10.54 2.61 -3.98
CA LEU A 70 -9.21 3.11 -4.33
C LEU A 70 -8.15 2.62 -3.33
N ALA A 71 -8.42 2.65 -2.03
CA ALA A 71 -7.49 2.14 -1.01
C ALA A 71 -7.21 0.64 -1.19
N SER A 72 -8.24 -0.17 -1.47
CA SER A 72 -8.08 -1.59 -1.79
C SER A 72 -7.24 -1.81 -3.06
N ALA A 73 -7.44 -0.98 -4.08
CA ALA A 73 -6.67 -1.04 -5.32
C ALA A 73 -5.20 -0.66 -5.12
N LEU A 74 -4.91 0.34 -4.27
CA LEU A 74 -3.56 0.71 -3.88
C LEU A 74 -2.86 -0.44 -3.15
N MET A 75 -3.51 -1.02 -2.12
CA MET A 75 -2.95 -2.13 -1.35
C MET A 75 -2.64 -3.34 -2.24
N SER A 76 -3.60 -3.75 -3.07
CA SER A 76 -3.43 -4.90 -3.98
C SER A 76 -2.44 -4.61 -5.12
N GLY A 77 -2.33 -3.37 -5.57
CA GLY A 77 -1.42 -2.96 -6.63
C GLY A 77 0.04 -2.86 -6.20
N MET A 78 0.30 -2.55 -4.93
CA MET A 78 1.65 -2.29 -4.41
C MET A 78 2.19 -3.41 -3.52
N THR A 79 1.37 -3.91 -2.59
CA THR A 79 1.80 -4.87 -1.56
C THR A 79 0.81 -6.03 -1.42
N PRO A 80 0.55 -6.80 -2.49
CA PRO A 80 -0.34 -7.97 -2.42
C PRO A 80 0.24 -9.08 -1.52
N ALA A 81 -0.56 -9.59 -0.58
CA ALA A 81 -0.16 -10.69 0.30
C ALA A 81 -0.09 -12.07 -0.39
N ASN A 82 -0.72 -12.21 -1.55
CA ASN A 82 -0.76 -13.47 -2.31
C ASN A 82 0.36 -13.60 -3.37
N ALA A 83 1.16 -12.55 -3.57
CA ALA A 83 2.21 -12.54 -4.58
C ALA A 83 3.41 -11.70 -4.12
N GLN A 84 4.61 -12.24 -4.28
CA GLN A 84 5.83 -11.52 -3.97
C GLN A 84 5.96 -10.26 -4.84
N TRP A 85 6.00 -9.10 -4.19
CA TRP A 85 6.10 -7.77 -4.82
C TRP A 85 7.47 -7.11 -4.62
N LEU A 86 8.35 -7.77 -3.86
CA LEU A 86 9.68 -7.34 -3.49
C LEU A 86 10.72 -8.34 -3.99
N ASP A 87 11.78 -7.83 -4.61
CA ASP A 87 13.01 -8.57 -4.86
C ASP A 87 14.25 -7.69 -4.58
N LEU A 88 15.41 -8.32 -4.44
CA LEU A 88 16.68 -7.63 -4.15
C LEU A 88 17.70 -8.02 -5.21
N GLY A 89 18.36 -7.04 -5.83
CA GLY A 89 19.35 -7.35 -6.86
C GLY A 89 20.17 -6.18 -7.36
N SER A 90 21.21 -6.52 -8.11
CA SER A 90 22.11 -5.61 -8.83
C SER A 90 22.52 -6.27 -10.15
N GLU A 91 23.03 -5.48 -11.09
CA GLU A 91 23.39 -5.99 -12.43
C GLU A 91 24.61 -6.93 -12.39
N ASN A 92 25.55 -6.67 -11.47
CA ASN A 92 26.88 -7.31 -11.44
C ASN A 92 27.01 -8.47 -10.42
N LEU A 93 25.91 -9.14 -10.08
CA LEU A 93 25.92 -10.24 -9.10
C LEU A 93 26.10 -11.60 -9.78
N SER A 94 26.90 -12.47 -9.16
CA SER A 94 27.01 -13.89 -9.52
C SER A 94 25.70 -14.66 -9.26
N ASP A 95 25.57 -15.85 -9.83
CA ASP A 95 24.35 -16.67 -9.68
C ASP A 95 24.07 -17.00 -8.19
N ASP A 96 25.11 -17.25 -7.38
CA ASP A 96 24.99 -17.55 -5.95
C ASP A 96 24.54 -16.34 -5.13
N GLU A 97 25.07 -15.15 -5.45
CA GLU A 97 24.69 -13.89 -4.80
C GLU A 97 23.24 -13.50 -5.09
N ARG A 98 22.81 -13.68 -6.34
CA ARG A 98 21.41 -13.47 -6.74
C ARG A 98 20.48 -14.43 -6.01
N SER A 99 20.86 -15.70 -5.89
CA SER A 99 20.08 -16.71 -5.18
C SER A 99 19.93 -16.38 -3.69
N TRP A 100 21.02 -15.93 -3.05
CA TRP A 100 20.99 -15.50 -1.65
C TRP A 100 20.11 -14.26 -1.44
N LEU A 101 20.26 -13.22 -2.27
CA LEU A 101 19.43 -12.02 -2.19
C LEU A 101 17.95 -12.30 -2.44
N SER A 102 17.64 -13.14 -3.43
CA SER A 102 16.27 -13.56 -3.72
C SER A 102 15.65 -14.29 -2.53
N THR A 103 16.43 -15.17 -1.87
CA THR A 103 16.00 -15.84 -0.63
C THR A 103 15.74 -14.83 0.49
N CYS A 104 16.62 -13.86 0.69
CA CYS A 104 16.42 -12.81 1.69
C CYS A 104 15.20 -11.93 1.39
N ALA A 105 14.94 -11.64 0.11
CA ALA A 105 13.78 -10.89 -0.34
C ALA A 105 12.47 -11.66 -0.03
N THR A 106 12.43 -12.96 -0.36
CA THR A 106 11.29 -13.83 -0.03
C THR A 106 11.06 -13.91 1.47
N LEU A 107 12.09 -14.14 2.29
CA LEU A 107 11.95 -14.16 3.75
C LEU A 107 11.49 -12.82 4.32
N THR A 108 11.96 -11.70 3.76
CA THR A 108 11.52 -10.37 4.18
C THR A 108 10.04 -10.16 3.86
N TRP A 109 9.62 -10.53 2.65
CA TRP A 109 8.23 -10.46 2.20
C TRP A 109 7.31 -11.37 3.05
N GLU A 110 7.72 -12.61 3.31
CA GLU A 110 6.97 -13.55 4.18
C GLU A 110 6.80 -12.98 5.58
N ASN A 111 7.86 -12.44 6.19
CA ASN A 111 7.79 -11.87 7.55
C ASN A 111 6.94 -10.59 7.62
N ILE A 112 6.88 -9.78 6.56
CA ILE A 112 5.98 -8.62 6.49
C ILE A 112 4.53 -9.08 6.55
N HIS A 113 4.14 -10.06 5.74
CA HIS A 113 2.78 -10.56 5.65
C HIS A 113 2.38 -11.56 6.75
N ALA A 114 3.36 -12.16 7.45
CA ALA A 114 3.12 -12.95 8.65
C ALA A 114 2.82 -12.07 9.89
N ALA A 115 3.24 -10.81 9.87
CA ALA A 115 2.95 -9.82 10.90
C ALA A 115 1.60 -9.11 10.66
N ASN A 116 1.35 -8.02 11.38
CA ASN A 116 0.10 -7.25 11.26
C ASN A 116 0.07 -6.24 10.10
N PHE A 117 1.00 -6.31 9.14
CA PHE A 117 1.13 -5.33 8.05
C PHE A 117 -0.13 -5.20 7.22
N ASP A 118 -0.80 -6.31 6.87
CA ASP A 118 -1.94 -6.26 5.97
C ASP A 118 -3.14 -5.48 6.56
N ALA A 119 -3.29 -5.51 7.88
CA ALA A 119 -4.30 -4.72 8.59
C ALA A 119 -3.93 -3.23 8.64
N GLU A 120 -2.73 -2.91 9.13
CA GLU A 120 -2.27 -1.52 9.31
C GLU A 120 -2.02 -0.82 7.97
N GLY A 121 -1.51 -1.54 6.97
CA GLY A 121 -1.29 -1.07 5.62
C GLY A 121 -2.59 -0.72 4.91
N TYR A 122 -3.65 -1.51 5.11
CA TYR A 122 -4.97 -1.19 4.56
C TYR A 122 -5.54 0.10 5.16
N GLU A 123 -5.51 0.21 6.50
CA GLU A 123 -5.93 1.40 7.22
C GLU A 123 -5.08 2.63 6.80
N ALA A 124 -3.78 2.48 6.57
CA ALA A 124 -2.91 3.54 6.08
C ALA A 124 -3.31 4.00 4.66
N ASN A 125 -3.66 3.07 3.76
CA ASN A 125 -4.14 3.40 2.42
C ASN A 125 -5.48 4.18 2.43
N ILE A 126 -6.36 3.95 3.40
CA ILE A 126 -7.56 4.80 3.56
C ILE A 126 -7.16 6.25 3.90
N ASP A 127 -6.16 6.45 4.75
CA ASP A 127 -5.69 7.78 5.15
C ASP A 127 -5.00 8.52 4.01
N VAL A 128 -4.22 7.83 3.16
CA VAL A 128 -3.61 8.48 1.99
C VAL A 128 -4.65 8.91 0.96
N VAL A 129 -5.75 8.16 0.83
CA VAL A 129 -6.83 8.56 -0.09
C VAL A 129 -7.59 9.77 0.47
N CYS A 130 -7.89 9.78 1.77
CA CYS A 130 -8.68 10.84 2.40
C CYS A 130 -7.87 12.12 2.63
N ALA A 131 -6.75 12.03 3.35
CA ALA A 131 -5.95 13.18 3.75
C ALA A 131 -4.73 13.42 2.85
N GLY A 132 -4.31 12.43 2.06
CA GLY A 132 -3.17 12.57 1.16
C GLY A 132 -1.84 12.09 1.72
N TRP A 133 -1.79 11.57 2.92
CA TRP A 133 -0.59 11.01 3.54
C TRP A 133 -0.97 10.13 4.72
N PHE A 134 -0.05 9.27 5.16
CA PHE A 134 -0.16 8.52 6.41
C PHE A 134 1.20 8.49 7.14
N ALA A 135 1.21 7.97 8.36
CA ALA A 135 2.43 7.67 9.09
C ALA A 135 2.40 6.22 9.59
N LEU A 136 3.17 5.34 8.94
CA LEU A 136 3.26 3.93 9.31
C LEU A 136 4.60 3.70 10.02
N TYR A 137 4.54 3.43 11.33
CA TYR A 137 5.70 3.12 12.15
C TYR A 137 6.01 1.63 12.08
N VAL A 138 7.29 1.30 11.86
CA VAL A 138 7.82 -0.05 11.72
C VAL A 138 8.80 -0.32 12.87
N ASP A 139 8.45 -1.28 13.71
CA ASP A 139 9.26 -1.69 14.85
C ASP A 139 9.45 -3.21 14.91
N GLU A 140 10.30 -3.65 15.84
CA GLU A 140 10.46 -5.07 16.18
C GLU A 140 9.58 -5.45 17.38
N ASP A 141 8.95 -6.63 17.33
CA ASP A 141 8.27 -7.19 18.50
C ASP A 141 9.32 -7.78 19.44
N THR A 142 9.56 -7.12 20.58
CA THR A 142 10.57 -7.54 21.56
C THR A 142 10.18 -8.79 22.35
N GLU A 143 8.90 -9.17 22.39
CA GLU A 143 8.41 -10.33 23.14
C GLU A 143 8.31 -11.59 22.27
N GLN A 144 7.70 -11.48 21.10
CA GLN A 144 7.43 -12.62 20.20
C GLN A 144 8.43 -12.74 19.05
N GLY A 145 9.19 -11.68 18.77
CA GLY A 145 10.01 -11.57 17.58
C GLY A 145 9.19 -11.26 16.32
N GLY A 146 9.87 -10.76 15.28
CA GLY A 146 9.23 -10.33 14.03
C GLY A 146 8.95 -8.83 14.00
N TYR A 147 8.11 -8.42 13.06
CA TYR A 147 7.80 -7.00 12.84
C TYR A 147 6.50 -6.60 13.51
N THR A 148 6.43 -5.36 13.96
CA THR A 148 5.18 -4.72 14.36
C THR A 148 5.00 -3.46 13.54
N PHE A 149 3.85 -3.37 12.89
CA PHE A 149 3.42 -2.18 12.16
C PHE A 149 2.40 -1.42 13.01
N ASN A 150 2.47 -0.10 13.02
CA ASN A 150 1.49 0.74 13.70
C ASN A 150 1.23 1.98 12.86
N GLN A 151 0.01 2.15 12.37
CA GLN A 151 -0.43 3.40 11.79
C GLN A 151 -0.64 4.41 12.92
N TRP A 152 0.16 5.46 12.89
CA TRP A 152 -0.03 6.57 13.83
C TRP A 152 -1.13 7.49 13.31
N PRO A 153 -2.14 7.82 14.15
CA PRO A 153 -3.19 8.75 13.75
C PRO A 153 -2.60 10.09 13.32
N LEU A 154 -2.96 10.58 12.13
CA LEU A 154 -2.35 11.79 11.55
C LEU A 154 -2.42 13.01 12.47
N ALA A 155 -3.51 13.16 13.23
CA ALA A 155 -3.67 14.22 14.20
C ALA A 155 -2.53 14.29 15.24
N GLN A 156 -1.94 13.13 15.58
CA GLN A 156 -0.84 13.02 16.53
C GLN A 156 0.53 13.33 15.89
N VAL A 157 0.64 13.31 14.56
CA VAL A 157 1.93 13.25 13.86
C VAL A 157 2.29 14.55 13.15
N PHE A 158 3.50 15.06 13.41
CA PHE A 158 4.04 16.26 12.81
C PHE A 158 5.35 15.93 12.12
N VAL A 159 5.51 16.33 10.86
CA VAL A 159 6.66 15.92 10.05
C VAL A 159 7.47 17.11 9.56
N ALA A 160 8.74 16.85 9.28
CA ALA A 160 9.64 17.77 8.60
C ALA A 160 10.64 16.98 7.74
N SER A 161 11.33 17.69 6.85
CA SER A 161 12.44 17.14 6.08
C SER A 161 13.67 18.01 6.28
N SER A 162 14.80 17.38 6.60
CA SER A 162 16.12 18.00 6.51
C SER A 162 16.85 17.67 5.21
N ARG A 163 16.21 16.88 4.32
CA ARG A 163 16.80 16.44 3.06
C ARG A 163 16.52 17.43 1.94
N ARG A 164 17.44 17.54 0.98
CA ARG A 164 17.29 18.40 -0.21
C ARG A 164 16.21 17.90 -1.17
N ASP A 165 15.98 16.59 -1.21
CA ASP A 165 14.92 15.95 -2.01
C ASP A 165 13.51 16.17 -1.42
N GLY A 166 13.43 16.67 -0.17
CA GLY A 166 12.18 16.92 0.54
C GLY A 166 11.48 15.64 1.05
N VAL A 167 12.15 14.49 1.04
CA VAL A 167 11.64 13.25 1.65
C VAL A 167 11.64 13.42 3.17
N VAL A 168 10.53 13.05 3.82
CA VAL A 168 10.37 13.17 5.27
C VAL A 168 11.37 12.26 5.97
N ASN A 169 12.11 12.81 6.92
CA ASN A 169 13.08 12.07 7.74
C ASN A 169 13.06 12.53 9.21
N THR A 170 12.10 13.38 9.56
CA THR A 170 11.90 13.92 10.90
C THR A 170 10.43 13.83 11.23
N VAL A 171 10.11 13.23 12.37
CA VAL A 171 8.75 13.05 12.86
C VAL A 171 8.66 13.31 14.35
N TYR A 172 7.56 13.94 14.75
CA TYR A 172 7.19 14.17 16.13
C TYR A 172 5.78 13.63 16.31
N ARG A 173 5.61 12.62 17.18
CA ARG A 173 4.29 12.11 17.56
C ARG A 173 3.93 12.65 18.94
N CYS A 174 2.80 13.37 19.06
CA CYS A 174 2.20 13.75 20.32
C CYS A 174 1.12 12.74 20.68
N TYR A 175 1.27 12.05 21.80
CA TYR A 175 0.34 11.02 22.25
C TYR A 175 0.16 11.08 23.76
N GLN A 176 -0.83 10.34 24.25
CA GLN A 176 -1.15 10.29 25.67
C GLN A 176 -1.06 8.85 26.17
N LEU A 177 -0.50 8.67 27.35
CA LEU A 177 -0.50 7.40 28.08
C LEU A 177 -1.11 7.63 29.46
N THR A 178 -1.76 6.60 30.00
CA THR A 178 -2.13 6.62 31.42
C THR A 178 -0.88 6.55 32.31
N ALA A 179 -0.99 6.96 33.57
CA ALA A 179 0.12 6.90 34.51
C ALA A 179 0.67 5.48 34.66
N GLU A 180 -0.21 4.48 34.70
CA GLU A 180 0.18 3.06 34.72
C GLU A 180 0.94 2.64 33.44
N GLN A 181 0.41 2.99 32.27
CA GLN A 181 1.06 2.67 30.98
C GLN A 181 2.43 3.32 30.87
N ALA A 182 2.57 4.59 31.27
CA ALA A 182 3.83 5.31 31.25
C ALA A 182 4.89 4.67 32.15
N VAL A 183 4.51 4.22 33.35
CA VAL A 183 5.42 3.50 34.26
C VAL A 183 5.80 2.13 33.70
N LYS A 184 4.85 1.41 33.07
CA LYS A 184 5.12 0.11 32.43
C LYS A 184 6.08 0.24 31.25
N GLU A 185 5.88 1.25 30.39
CA GLU A 185 6.68 1.44 29.16
C GLU A 185 8.07 2.01 29.44
N PHE A 186 8.19 3.02 30.31
CA PHE A 186 9.45 3.73 30.54
C PHE A 186 10.18 3.31 31.81
N GLY A 187 9.53 2.59 32.71
CA GLY A 187 10.04 2.30 34.05
C GLY A 187 9.81 3.45 35.03
N ARG A 188 9.62 3.09 36.31
CA ARG A 188 9.22 4.02 37.37
C ARG A 188 10.22 5.15 37.60
N ASP A 189 11.52 4.89 37.50
CA ASP A 189 12.57 5.87 37.79
C ASP A 189 12.76 6.91 36.67
N ASN A 190 12.37 6.56 35.45
CA ASN A 190 12.56 7.40 34.28
C ASN A 190 11.45 8.45 34.11
N VAL A 191 10.23 8.18 34.58
CA VAL A 191 9.12 9.15 34.56
C VAL A 191 9.25 10.20 35.67
N SER A 192 8.49 11.31 35.63
CA SER A 192 8.49 12.31 36.70
C SER A 192 7.80 11.81 37.98
N HIS A 193 8.11 12.47 39.11
CA HIS A 193 7.42 12.21 40.39
C HIS A 193 5.90 12.38 40.29
N LYS A 194 5.40 13.29 39.43
CA LYS A 194 3.96 13.47 39.21
C LYS A 194 3.32 12.21 38.63
N ILE A 195 3.96 11.60 37.64
CA ILE A 195 3.48 10.35 37.03
C ILE A 195 3.63 9.19 38.01
N GLN A 196 4.73 9.12 38.77
CA GLN A 196 4.91 8.10 39.79
C GLN A 196 3.80 8.16 40.86
N ASP A 197 3.46 9.37 41.32
CA ASP A 197 2.40 9.58 42.30
C ASP A 197 1.01 9.26 41.72
N ALA A 198 0.75 9.69 40.48
CA ALA A 198 -0.48 9.37 39.78
C ALA A 198 -0.64 7.86 39.57
N ALA A 199 0.43 7.13 39.21
CA ALA A 199 0.38 5.68 39.04
C ALA A 199 -0.06 4.93 40.31
N ASN A 200 0.24 5.47 41.51
CA ASN A 200 -0.21 4.85 42.77
C ASN A 200 -1.64 5.27 43.17
N LYS A 201 -2.06 6.49 42.84
CA LYS A 201 -3.33 7.09 43.33
C LYS A 201 -4.47 7.06 42.31
N LYS A 202 -4.14 7.32 41.05
CA LYS A 202 -5.03 7.49 39.90
C LYS A 202 -4.34 6.93 38.64
N PRO A 203 -4.22 5.59 38.53
CA PRO A 203 -3.47 4.94 37.46
C PRO A 203 -3.96 5.32 36.05
N ASP A 204 -5.24 5.68 35.91
CA ASP A 204 -5.88 6.03 34.64
C ASP A 204 -5.70 7.50 34.21
N ASP A 205 -5.09 8.35 35.05
CA ASP A 205 -4.82 9.75 34.69
C ASP A 205 -3.88 9.80 33.47
N LYS A 206 -4.24 10.59 32.46
CA LYS A 206 -3.50 10.68 31.19
C LYS A 206 -2.45 11.78 31.23
N PHE A 207 -1.27 11.47 30.70
CA PHE A 207 -0.15 12.39 30.55
C PHE A 207 0.30 12.49 29.10
N GLU A 208 0.70 13.69 28.66
CA GLU A 208 1.17 13.93 27.31
C GLU A 208 2.66 13.59 27.13
N PHE A 209 2.94 12.86 26.06
CA PHE A 209 4.26 12.48 25.62
C PHE A 209 4.53 12.90 24.19
N ILE A 210 5.81 13.16 23.89
CA ILE A 210 6.31 13.39 22.55
C ILE A 210 7.30 12.29 22.22
N HIS A 211 7.11 11.60 21.09
CA HIS A 211 8.12 10.76 20.48
C HIS A 211 8.72 11.50 19.29
N ALA A 212 9.94 11.97 19.44
CA ALA A 212 10.67 12.71 18.42
C ALA A 212 11.74 11.82 17.78
N ILE A 213 11.67 11.66 16.45
CA ILE A 213 12.63 10.88 15.66
C ILE A 213 13.19 11.78 14.55
N PHE A 214 14.51 11.93 14.50
CA PHE A 214 15.17 12.81 13.52
C PHE A 214 16.64 12.39 13.31
N PRO A 215 17.29 12.80 12.20
CA PRO A 215 18.68 12.47 11.94
C PRO A 215 19.60 13.10 12.98
N ARG A 216 20.66 12.38 13.37
CA ARG A 216 21.66 12.83 14.33
C ARG A 216 22.89 13.38 13.59
N ASP A 217 23.35 14.56 13.97
CA ASP A 217 24.61 15.12 13.48
C ASP A 217 25.78 14.39 14.19
N GLY A 218 26.64 13.69 13.43
CA GLY A 218 27.83 13.02 13.98
C GLY A 218 27.64 11.58 14.49
N TYR A 219 26.74 10.81 13.90
CA TYR A 219 26.61 9.37 14.20
C TYR A 219 27.90 8.59 13.90
N ILE A 220 28.11 7.47 14.58
CA ILE A 220 29.26 6.59 14.35
C ILE A 220 28.79 5.44 13.44
N GLY A 221 29.49 5.20 12.33
CA GLY A 221 29.23 4.05 11.47
C GLY A 221 29.37 2.74 12.25
N ASN A 222 28.41 1.82 12.11
CA ASN A 222 28.33 0.55 12.85
C ASN A 222 28.24 0.70 14.39
N ALA A 223 27.66 1.79 14.87
CA ALA A 223 27.35 1.96 16.28
C ALA A 223 26.48 0.80 16.84
N ARG A 224 26.95 0.17 17.92
CA ARG A 224 26.16 -0.80 18.72
C ARG A 224 25.31 -0.15 19.81
N LEU A 225 25.67 1.07 20.21
CA LEU A 225 24.95 1.81 21.25
C LEU A 225 23.83 2.63 20.62
N ALA A 226 22.62 2.54 21.16
CA ALA A 226 21.43 3.25 20.67
C ALA A 226 21.66 4.77 20.51
N LYS A 227 22.50 5.35 21.36
CA LYS A 227 22.85 6.79 21.33
C LYS A 227 23.80 7.19 20.20
N ASN A 228 24.39 6.26 19.46
CA ASN A 228 25.31 6.58 18.37
C ASN A 228 24.73 6.23 17.00
N LEU A 229 23.46 5.85 16.94
CA LEU A 229 22.75 5.48 15.72
C LEU A 229 22.40 6.72 14.86
N PRO A 230 22.26 6.53 13.52
CA PRO A 230 21.97 7.62 12.57
C PRO A 230 20.73 8.44 12.87
N PHE A 231 19.66 7.82 13.38
CA PHE A 231 18.44 8.50 13.77
C PHE A 231 18.32 8.51 15.29
N ALA A 232 18.17 9.68 15.89
CA ALA A 232 17.89 9.81 17.31
C ALA A 232 16.40 9.59 17.57
N SER A 233 16.07 8.97 18.70
CA SER A 233 14.70 8.70 19.16
C SER A 233 14.57 9.16 20.60
N PHE A 234 13.74 10.17 20.86
CA PHE A 234 13.50 10.70 22.19
C PHE A 234 12.02 10.59 22.56
N ASN A 235 11.73 9.93 23.67
CA ASN A 235 10.43 10.04 24.34
C ASN A 235 10.53 11.07 25.45
N VAL A 236 9.66 12.08 25.41
CA VAL A 236 9.68 13.24 26.33
C VAL A 236 8.32 13.37 27.00
N GLU A 237 8.33 13.46 28.33
CA GLU A 237 7.18 13.88 29.12
C GLU A 237 7.02 15.40 29.00
N VAL A 238 5.86 15.86 28.53
CA VAL A 238 5.63 17.29 28.22
C VAL A 238 5.52 18.15 29.47
N ALA A 239 4.83 17.65 30.51
CA ALA A 239 4.49 18.41 31.71
C ALA A 239 5.73 18.91 32.47
N GLU A 240 6.69 18.01 32.72
CA GLU A 240 7.94 18.31 33.43
C GLU A 240 9.14 18.54 32.49
N LYS A 241 8.93 18.44 31.17
CA LYS A 241 10.00 18.53 30.15
C LYS A 241 11.16 17.60 30.51
N LYS A 242 10.86 16.33 30.71
CA LYS A 242 11.83 15.28 31.08
C LYS A 242 11.95 14.28 29.93
N VAL A 243 13.18 13.96 29.51
CA VAL A 243 13.41 12.82 28.62
C VAL A 243 13.20 11.55 29.44
N VAL A 244 12.21 10.74 29.05
CA VAL A 244 11.90 9.46 29.70
C VAL A 244 12.59 8.28 29.01
N ARG A 245 12.93 8.42 27.73
CA ARG A 245 13.74 7.44 26.99
C ARG A 245 14.54 8.13 25.90
N GLU A 246 15.83 7.78 25.80
CA GLU A 246 16.69 8.09 24.66
C GLU A 246 17.10 6.78 24.00
N SER A 247 16.83 6.68 22.70
CA SER A 247 17.21 5.55 21.84
C SER A 247 17.65 6.07 20.46
N GLY A 248 17.79 5.17 19.50
CA GLY A 248 18.02 5.51 18.10
C GLY A 248 17.69 4.37 17.16
N TYR A 249 17.73 4.65 15.85
CA TYR A 249 17.47 3.69 14.79
C TYR A 249 18.56 3.73 13.72
N HIS A 250 18.84 2.56 13.13
CA HIS A 250 19.73 2.42 11.98
C HIS A 250 19.10 3.03 10.72
N GLU A 251 17.83 2.71 10.46
CA GLU A 251 17.02 3.22 9.37
C GLU A 251 15.86 4.07 9.92
N PHE A 252 15.33 5.02 9.14
CA PHE A 252 14.19 5.83 9.59
C PHE A 252 12.95 4.93 9.77
N PRO A 253 12.32 4.88 10.95
CA PRO A 253 11.32 3.85 11.26
C PRO A 253 9.89 4.22 10.89
N VAL A 254 9.64 5.41 10.30
CA VAL A 254 8.28 5.85 9.95
C VAL A 254 8.19 6.11 8.45
N CYS A 255 7.33 5.37 7.76
CA CYS A 255 6.98 5.64 6.38
C CYS A 255 5.96 6.77 6.32
N VAL A 256 6.25 7.82 5.54
CA VAL A 256 5.36 8.99 5.40
C VAL A 256 5.19 9.33 3.91
N PRO A 257 4.51 8.47 3.13
CA PRO A 257 4.21 8.81 1.75
C PRO A 257 3.18 9.92 1.67
N ARG A 258 3.32 10.75 0.64
CA ARG A 258 2.37 11.81 0.30
C ARG A 258 1.81 11.55 -1.09
N TRP A 259 0.50 11.71 -1.29
CA TRP A 259 -0.14 11.59 -2.59
C TRP A 259 0.27 12.75 -3.51
N MET A 260 -0.13 13.96 -3.15
CA MET A 260 0.28 15.20 -3.82
C MET A 260 0.87 16.15 -2.79
N LYS A 261 2.13 16.58 -2.99
CA LYS A 261 2.81 17.50 -2.05
C LYS A 261 2.21 18.90 -2.16
N ILE A 262 1.96 19.53 -1.00
CA ILE A 262 1.62 20.94 -0.94
C ILE A 262 2.92 21.74 -1.14
N PRO A 263 3.01 22.64 -2.14
CA PRO A 263 4.22 23.41 -2.38
C PRO A 263 4.67 24.19 -1.14
N GLY A 264 5.97 24.11 -0.81
CA GLY A 264 6.56 24.80 0.34
C GLY A 264 6.29 24.16 1.71
N THR A 265 5.60 23.02 1.78
CA THR A 265 5.31 22.34 3.05
C THR A 265 5.71 20.86 2.99
N PRO A 266 5.94 20.20 4.14
CA PRO A 266 6.29 18.78 4.15
C PRO A 266 5.07 17.87 3.97
N TYR A 267 3.85 18.42 3.85
CA TYR A 267 2.61 17.67 3.86
C TYR A 267 2.02 17.45 2.46
N GLY A 268 0.98 16.63 2.38
CA GLY A 268 0.25 16.37 1.14
C GLY A 268 -1.27 16.45 1.26
N VAL A 269 -1.93 16.37 0.10
CA VAL A 269 -3.38 16.25 -0.08
C VAL A 269 -3.69 15.04 -0.95
N GLY A 270 -4.82 14.39 -0.67
CA GLY A 270 -5.24 13.14 -1.30
C GLY A 270 -6.33 13.35 -2.35
N PRO A 271 -6.74 12.32 -3.09
CA PRO A 271 -7.80 12.38 -4.09
C PRO A 271 -9.13 12.97 -3.59
N VAL A 272 -9.46 12.77 -2.32
CA VAL A 272 -10.69 13.32 -1.72
C VAL A 272 -10.65 14.85 -1.69
N TYR A 273 -9.46 15.47 -1.62
CA TYR A 273 -9.32 16.92 -1.73
C TYR A 273 -9.86 17.44 -3.07
N ASP A 274 -9.55 16.75 -4.17
CA ASP A 274 -10.00 17.11 -5.51
C ASP A 274 -11.51 16.83 -5.69
N ALA A 275 -12.04 15.78 -5.06
CA ALA A 275 -13.46 15.42 -5.08
C ALA A 275 -14.33 16.22 -4.09
N LEU A 276 -13.71 16.97 -3.16
CA LEU A 276 -14.41 17.63 -2.05
C LEU A 276 -15.51 18.61 -2.49
N PRO A 277 -15.33 19.45 -3.54
CA PRO A 277 -16.40 20.33 -4.02
C PRO A 277 -17.64 19.56 -4.45
N ASP A 278 -17.46 18.48 -5.21
CA ASP A 278 -18.56 17.64 -5.71
C ASP A 278 -19.24 16.90 -4.55
N CYS A 279 -18.47 16.42 -3.57
CA CYS A 279 -19.01 15.78 -2.36
C CYS A 279 -19.91 16.73 -1.56
N LYS A 280 -19.50 18.00 -1.44
CA LYS A 280 -20.28 19.03 -0.75
C LYS A 280 -21.56 19.35 -1.50
N GLU A 281 -21.47 19.56 -2.81
CA GLU A 281 -22.62 19.87 -3.66
C GLU A 281 -23.62 18.71 -3.68
N LEU A 282 -23.15 17.46 -3.74
CA LEU A 282 -23.98 16.27 -3.71
C LEU A 282 -24.75 16.15 -2.38
N ASN A 283 -24.08 16.37 -1.25
CA ASN A 283 -24.75 16.34 0.06
C ASN A 283 -25.77 17.48 0.21
N GLU A 284 -25.52 18.66 -0.37
CA GLU A 284 -26.51 19.75 -0.39
C GLU A 284 -27.71 19.41 -1.27
N THR A 285 -27.45 18.87 -2.47
CA THR A 285 -28.48 18.42 -3.42
C THR A 285 -29.36 17.36 -2.77
N LYS A 286 -28.77 16.38 -2.09
CA LYS A 286 -29.50 15.36 -1.32
C LYS A 286 -30.39 15.95 -0.22
N ARG A 287 -29.96 17.04 0.42
CA ARG A 287 -30.78 17.73 1.43
C ARG A 287 -32.00 18.39 0.77
N MET A 288 -31.80 19.03 -0.38
CA MET A 288 -32.88 19.64 -1.15
C MET A 288 -33.85 18.57 -1.70
N GLU A 289 -33.34 17.44 -2.20
CA GLU A 289 -34.14 16.30 -2.62
C GLU A 289 -34.98 15.75 -1.49
N LYS A 290 -34.40 15.58 -0.30
CA LYS A 290 -35.15 15.12 0.88
C LYS A 290 -36.30 16.08 1.24
N ALA A 291 -36.05 17.40 1.16
CA ALA A 291 -37.10 18.39 1.38
C ALA A 291 -38.17 18.36 0.27
N ALA A 292 -37.76 18.15 -0.98
CA ALA A 292 -38.67 17.98 -2.11
C ALA A 292 -39.52 16.70 -2.00
N GLN A 293 -38.93 15.59 -1.53
CA GLN A 293 -39.65 14.35 -1.24
C GLN A 293 -40.68 14.55 -0.13
N ASP A 294 -40.32 15.27 0.94
CA ASP A 294 -41.26 15.63 2.00
C ASP A 294 -42.44 16.44 1.44
N LEU A 295 -42.15 17.43 0.59
CA LEU A 295 -43.17 18.19 -0.12
C LEU A 295 -44.04 17.33 -1.04
N ALA A 296 -43.47 16.38 -1.78
CA ALA A 296 -44.19 15.50 -2.68
C ALA A 296 -45.09 14.50 -1.93
N ILE A 297 -44.65 14.02 -0.76
CA ILE A 297 -45.39 13.07 0.08
C ILE A 297 -46.49 13.77 0.88
N ALA A 298 -46.17 14.89 1.55
CA ALA A 298 -47.11 15.63 2.37
C ALA A 298 -48.07 16.49 1.54
N GLY A 299 -47.62 16.92 0.35
CA GLY A 299 -48.29 17.91 -0.49
C GLY A 299 -48.24 19.31 0.12
N MET A 300 -48.30 20.33 -0.72
CA MET A 300 -48.71 21.66 -0.29
C MET A 300 -50.18 21.86 -0.61
N TRP A 301 -50.90 22.53 0.29
CA TRP A 301 -52.34 22.70 0.18
C TRP A 301 -52.70 24.17 0.32
N ILE A 302 -53.60 24.63 -0.55
CA ILE A 302 -54.33 25.88 -0.35
C ILE A 302 -55.67 25.51 0.25
N ALA A 303 -56.02 26.20 1.34
CA ALA A 303 -57.30 26.09 2.00
C ALA A 303 -57.94 27.48 2.07
N GLU A 304 -59.23 27.56 1.72
CA GLU A 304 -60.04 28.76 1.89
C GLU A 304 -60.65 28.76 3.29
N ASP A 305 -60.59 29.91 3.99
CA ASP A 305 -61.20 30.08 5.31
C ASP A 305 -62.67 30.48 5.13
N ASP A 306 -63.54 29.50 4.91
CA ASP A 306 -64.98 29.66 4.65
C ASP A 306 -65.85 29.49 5.91
N GLY A 307 -65.23 29.36 7.08
CA GLY A 307 -65.89 29.13 8.37
C GLY A 307 -66.35 27.68 8.61
N VAL A 308 -66.30 26.80 7.60
CA VAL A 308 -66.59 25.36 7.73
C VAL A 308 -65.29 24.57 7.82
N LEU A 309 -64.30 24.90 6.99
CA LEU A 309 -62.97 24.32 7.03
C LEU A 309 -62.01 25.27 7.76
N ASN A 310 -61.46 24.84 8.91
CA ASN A 310 -60.46 25.60 9.65
C ASN A 310 -59.03 25.14 9.29
N PRO A 311 -58.24 25.95 8.57
CA PRO A 311 -56.90 25.56 8.13
C PRO A 311 -55.91 25.28 9.28
N ARG A 312 -56.17 25.79 10.50
CA ARG A 312 -55.28 25.58 11.66
C ARG A 312 -55.45 24.23 12.34
N THR A 313 -56.60 23.58 12.17
CA THR A 313 -56.93 22.32 12.85
C THR A 313 -57.10 21.15 11.88
N VAL A 314 -57.20 21.42 10.57
CA VAL A 314 -57.35 20.39 9.56
C VAL A 314 -56.08 19.55 9.46
N ASN A 315 -56.23 18.23 9.54
CA ASN A 315 -55.12 17.30 9.38
C ASN A 315 -55.35 16.47 8.12
N VAL A 316 -54.49 16.64 7.12
CA VAL A 316 -54.51 15.82 5.89
C VAL A 316 -53.82 14.49 6.18
N GLY A 317 -54.25 13.42 5.50
CA GLY A 317 -53.62 12.11 5.62
C GLY A 317 -54.48 10.98 5.08
N PRO A 318 -53.89 9.79 4.87
CA PRO A 318 -54.62 8.63 4.36
C PRO A 318 -55.78 8.25 5.30
N ARG A 319 -56.93 7.88 4.72
CA ARG A 319 -58.15 7.45 5.42
C ARG A 319 -58.83 8.51 6.31
N LYS A 320 -58.50 9.80 6.16
CA LYS A 320 -59.21 10.89 6.86
C LYS A 320 -60.36 11.44 6.01
N ILE A 321 -61.48 11.78 6.65
CA ILE A 321 -62.61 12.45 6.02
C ILE A 321 -62.42 13.96 6.21
N ILE A 322 -62.31 14.70 5.12
CA ILE A 322 -62.19 16.17 5.13
C ILE A 322 -63.58 16.76 4.87
N VAL A 323 -64.09 17.53 5.82
CA VAL A 323 -65.36 18.26 5.67
C VAL A 323 -65.07 19.62 5.07
N ALA A 324 -65.68 19.90 3.92
CA ALA A 324 -65.49 21.15 3.17
C ALA A 324 -66.81 21.58 2.53
N ASN A 325 -67.04 22.89 2.41
CA ASN A 325 -68.23 23.43 1.78
C ASN A 325 -68.21 23.24 0.24
N SER A 326 -67.01 23.31 -0.35
CA SER A 326 -66.79 23.10 -1.77
C SER A 326 -65.57 22.21 -2.00
N VAL A 327 -65.53 21.49 -3.13
CA VAL A 327 -64.33 20.78 -3.60
C VAL A 327 -63.15 21.72 -3.84
N ASN A 328 -63.39 23.02 -4.00
CA ASN A 328 -62.36 24.04 -4.14
C ASN A 328 -61.90 24.63 -2.80
N SER A 329 -62.62 24.38 -1.69
CA SER A 329 -62.25 24.91 -0.35
C SER A 329 -60.89 24.35 0.11
N MET A 330 -60.43 23.24 -0.46
CA MET A 330 -59.07 22.72 -0.25
C MET A 330 -58.54 22.06 -1.52
N LYS A 331 -57.37 22.48 -2.00
CA LYS A 331 -56.74 21.90 -3.21
C LYS A 331 -55.21 21.88 -3.10
N PRO A 332 -54.54 20.93 -3.77
CA PRO A 332 -53.08 20.90 -3.79
C PRO A 332 -52.53 22.13 -4.53
N LEU A 333 -51.50 22.75 -3.94
CA LEU A 333 -50.66 23.74 -4.59
C LEU A 333 -49.51 23.02 -5.27
N LEU A 334 -49.66 22.80 -6.57
CA LEU A 334 -48.62 22.22 -7.40
C LEU A 334 -47.56 23.29 -7.68
N THR A 335 -46.35 23.10 -7.18
CA THR A 335 -45.19 23.85 -7.66
C THR A 335 -44.89 23.36 -9.07
N GLY A 336 -44.86 24.25 -10.07
CA GLY A 336 -44.44 23.90 -11.44
C GLY A 336 -42.94 23.57 -11.56
N ALA A 337 -42.29 23.16 -10.48
CA ALA A 337 -40.88 22.80 -10.43
C ALA A 337 -40.71 21.35 -10.92
N ASP A 338 -39.78 21.15 -11.85
CA ASP A 338 -39.42 19.83 -12.35
C ASP A 338 -38.33 19.22 -11.47
N PHE A 339 -38.69 18.20 -10.69
CA PHE A 339 -37.78 17.51 -9.79
C PHE A 339 -36.75 16.62 -10.52
N ASN A 340 -36.95 16.33 -11.82
CA ASN A 340 -36.02 15.51 -12.60
C ASN A 340 -34.64 16.15 -12.79
N VAL A 341 -34.55 17.48 -12.69
CA VAL A 341 -33.28 18.22 -12.77
C VAL A 341 -32.37 17.88 -11.58
N ALA A 342 -32.95 17.69 -10.38
CA ALA A 342 -32.20 17.33 -9.17
C ALA A 342 -31.60 15.92 -9.30
N PHE A 343 -32.41 14.92 -9.69
CA PHE A 343 -31.94 13.55 -9.89
C PHE A 343 -30.85 13.44 -10.97
N THR A 344 -30.97 14.20 -12.06
CA THR A 344 -29.93 14.24 -13.11
C THR A 344 -28.62 14.85 -12.59
N ALA A 345 -28.70 15.89 -11.74
CA ALA A 345 -27.54 16.51 -11.13
C ALA A 345 -26.85 15.56 -10.13
N GLU A 346 -27.64 14.80 -9.35
CA GLU A 346 -27.14 13.77 -8.44
C GLU A 346 -26.30 12.72 -9.18
N GLU A 347 -26.86 12.09 -10.22
CA GLU A 347 -26.15 11.06 -10.99
C GLU A 347 -24.85 11.58 -11.60
N ARG A 348 -24.87 12.82 -12.12
CA ARG A 348 -23.69 13.50 -12.65
C ARG A 348 -22.61 13.70 -11.58
N LEU A 349 -22.99 14.18 -10.39
CA LEU A 349 -22.07 14.42 -9.28
C LEU A 349 -21.48 13.11 -8.75
N GLN A 350 -22.31 12.08 -8.58
CA GLN A 350 -21.84 10.75 -8.19
C GLN A 350 -20.85 10.17 -9.21
N ALA A 351 -21.14 10.30 -10.52
CA ALA A 351 -20.22 9.86 -11.57
C ALA A 351 -18.90 10.67 -11.56
N GLN A 352 -18.96 11.96 -11.27
CA GLN A 352 -17.77 12.81 -11.16
C GLN A 352 -16.90 12.39 -9.97
N ILE A 353 -17.50 12.13 -8.80
CA ILE A 353 -16.80 11.63 -7.61
C ILE A 353 -16.13 10.29 -7.92
N ARG A 354 -16.87 9.34 -8.50
CA ARG A 354 -16.32 8.02 -8.88
C ARG A 354 -15.19 8.14 -9.89
N LYS A 355 -15.27 9.07 -10.84
CA LYS A 355 -14.21 9.33 -11.81
C LYS A 355 -12.95 9.90 -11.14
N ILE A 356 -13.07 10.90 -10.27
CA ILE A 356 -11.93 11.52 -9.57
C ILE A 356 -11.24 10.49 -8.67
N LEU A 357 -12.02 9.71 -7.93
CA LEU A 357 -11.53 8.64 -7.05
C LEU A 357 -11.22 7.33 -7.79
N MET A 358 -11.32 7.32 -9.13
CA MET A 358 -11.03 6.18 -10.00
C MET A 358 -11.87 4.90 -9.73
N ALA A 359 -12.98 5.01 -8.99
CA ALA A 359 -13.83 3.89 -8.61
C ALA A 359 -14.53 3.22 -9.81
N ASP A 360 -14.99 4.01 -10.80
CA ASP A 360 -15.67 3.48 -12.00
C ASP A 360 -14.77 2.55 -12.84
N GLN A 361 -13.46 2.75 -12.76
CA GLN A 361 -12.49 1.94 -13.48
C GLN A 361 -12.18 0.65 -12.71
N LEU A 362 -12.40 0.63 -11.39
CA LEU A 362 -12.06 -0.46 -10.49
C LEU A 362 -13.22 -1.44 -10.26
N GLN A 363 -14.48 -1.01 -10.46
CA GLN A 363 -15.65 -1.89 -10.40
C GLN A 363 -15.96 -2.53 -11.77
N PRO A 364 -16.43 -3.80 -11.79
CA PRO A 364 -17.12 -4.34 -12.96
C PRO A 364 -18.34 -3.46 -13.22
N GLN A 365 -18.45 -2.87 -14.41
CA GLN A 365 -19.68 -2.14 -14.76
C GLN A 365 -20.83 -3.13 -14.95
N ASP A 366 -22.02 -2.74 -14.49
CA ASP A 366 -23.25 -3.42 -14.83
C ASP A 366 -23.49 -3.29 -16.35
N GLY A 367 -23.31 -4.39 -17.07
CA GLY A 367 -23.39 -4.48 -18.54
C GLY A 367 -23.22 -5.92 -19.02
N PRO A 368 -23.22 -6.18 -20.35
CA PRO A 368 -22.92 -7.51 -20.89
C PRO A 368 -21.58 -7.99 -20.33
N ALA A 369 -21.44 -9.30 -20.04
CA ALA A 369 -20.22 -9.88 -19.49
C ALA A 369 -18.98 -9.35 -20.23
N MET A 370 -18.20 -8.54 -19.52
CA MET A 370 -17.05 -7.82 -20.07
C MET A 370 -16.06 -8.83 -20.66
N THR A 371 -15.52 -8.52 -21.83
CA THR A 371 -14.55 -9.41 -22.48
C THR A 371 -13.22 -9.37 -21.73
N ALA A 372 -12.47 -10.47 -21.74
CA ALA A 372 -11.18 -10.56 -21.05
C ALA A 372 -10.19 -9.46 -21.52
N THR A 373 -10.28 -9.01 -22.77
CA THR A 373 -9.45 -7.93 -23.32
C THR A 373 -9.80 -6.56 -22.73
N GLU A 374 -11.09 -6.26 -22.57
CA GLU A 374 -11.54 -5.00 -21.96
C GLU A 374 -11.12 -4.87 -20.49
N VAL A 375 -11.15 -5.98 -19.74
CA VAL A 375 -10.62 -6.05 -18.37
C VAL A 375 -9.14 -5.66 -18.35
N HIS A 376 -8.33 -6.27 -19.21
CA HIS A 376 -6.89 -6.01 -19.25
C HIS A 376 -6.58 -4.55 -19.64
N VAL A 377 -7.26 -4.00 -20.64
CA VAL A 377 -7.08 -2.60 -21.06
C VAL A 377 -7.47 -1.63 -19.93
N ARG A 378 -8.56 -1.91 -19.21
CA ARG A 378 -9.01 -1.07 -18.09
C ARG A 378 -8.03 -1.10 -16.92
N VAL A 379 -7.52 -2.27 -16.55
CA VAL A 379 -6.47 -2.42 -15.53
C VAL A 379 -5.20 -1.66 -15.96
N ALA A 380 -4.83 -1.70 -17.24
CA ALA A 380 -3.69 -0.95 -17.77
C ALA A 380 -3.89 0.57 -17.67
N LEU A 381 -5.07 1.09 -18.00
CA LEU A 381 -5.40 2.52 -17.88
C LEU A 381 -5.34 3.02 -16.43
N ILE A 382 -5.90 2.26 -15.47
CA ILE A 382 -5.82 2.61 -14.04
C ILE A 382 -4.36 2.69 -13.60
N ARG A 383 -3.55 1.71 -13.99
CA ARG A 383 -2.12 1.70 -13.65
C ARG A 383 -1.37 2.86 -14.29
N GLN A 384 -1.73 3.25 -15.52
CA GLN A 384 -1.16 4.44 -16.16
C GLN A 384 -1.51 5.72 -15.37
N LEU A 385 -2.75 5.84 -14.90
CA LEU A 385 -3.18 6.98 -14.08
C LEU A 385 -2.49 7.01 -12.70
N LEU A 386 -2.30 5.84 -12.08
CA LEU A 386 -1.63 5.69 -10.78
C LEU A 386 -0.10 5.67 -10.88
N GLY A 387 0.48 5.56 -12.07
CA GLY A 387 1.93 5.41 -12.28
C GLY A 387 2.79 6.46 -11.55
N PRO A 388 2.50 7.76 -11.67
CA PRO A 388 3.23 8.80 -10.93
C PRO A 388 3.11 8.68 -9.40
N VAL A 389 1.94 8.23 -8.91
CA VAL A 389 1.70 8.01 -7.47
C VAL A 389 2.51 6.81 -7.00
N TYR A 390 2.50 5.71 -7.76
CA TYR A 390 3.32 4.53 -7.45
C TYR A 390 4.82 4.84 -7.43
N GLY A 391 5.33 5.62 -8.38
CA GLY A 391 6.74 6.04 -8.37
C GLY A 391 7.09 6.83 -7.10
N ARG A 392 6.19 7.68 -6.61
CA ARG A 392 6.39 8.39 -5.35
C ARG A 392 6.31 7.47 -4.14
N PHE A 393 5.33 6.56 -4.11
CA PHE A 393 5.16 5.62 -3.00
C PHE A 393 6.32 4.61 -2.95
N GLN A 394 6.91 4.26 -4.08
CA GLN A 394 8.16 3.48 -4.10
C GLN A 394 9.26 4.19 -3.30
N ALA A 395 9.43 5.51 -3.48
CA ALA A 395 10.47 6.28 -2.80
C ALA A 395 10.14 6.64 -1.34
N GLU A 396 8.88 7.00 -1.03
CA GLU A 396 8.48 7.51 0.30
C GLU A 396 7.84 6.45 1.21
N TYR A 397 7.46 5.27 0.68
CA TYR A 397 6.81 4.20 1.42
C TYR A 397 7.51 2.85 1.27
N LEU A 398 7.52 2.26 0.07
CA LEU A 398 8.01 0.88 -0.12
C LEU A 398 9.51 0.78 0.17
N GLN A 399 10.31 1.75 -0.27
CA GLN A 399 11.75 1.73 -0.04
C GLN A 399 12.09 1.82 1.46
N PRO A 400 11.62 2.84 2.21
CA PRO A 400 11.85 2.88 3.66
C PRO A 400 11.31 1.65 4.40
N LEU A 401 10.15 1.14 4.00
CA LEU A 401 9.54 -0.06 4.58
C LEU A 401 10.47 -1.27 4.43
N VAL A 402 10.91 -1.54 3.20
CA VAL A 402 11.75 -2.69 2.87
C VAL A 402 13.14 -2.55 3.49
N GLU A 403 13.77 -1.37 3.41
CA GLU A 403 15.08 -1.11 4.02
C GLU A 403 15.05 -1.37 5.53
N ARG A 404 13.99 -0.90 6.21
CA ARG A 404 13.82 -1.10 7.65
C ARG A 404 13.56 -2.56 7.99
N CYS A 405 12.63 -3.24 7.32
CA CYS A 405 12.33 -4.64 7.56
C CYS A 405 13.55 -5.53 7.29
N PHE A 406 14.23 -5.34 6.16
CA PHE A 406 15.45 -6.06 5.83
C PHE A 406 16.53 -5.82 6.90
N GLY A 407 16.74 -4.58 7.32
CA GLY A 407 17.71 -4.25 8.37
C GLY A 407 17.41 -4.91 9.71
N ILE A 408 16.13 -5.00 10.11
CA ILE A 408 15.70 -5.71 11.32
C ILE A 408 15.99 -7.22 11.16
N ALA A 409 15.54 -7.87 10.09
CA ALA A 409 15.77 -9.30 9.86
C ALA A 409 17.26 -9.67 9.75
N PHE A 410 18.06 -8.81 9.12
CA PHE A 410 19.51 -8.98 9.02
C PHE A 410 20.16 -8.97 10.40
N ARG A 411 19.82 -8.00 11.26
CA ARG A 411 20.35 -7.91 12.63
C ARG A 411 19.84 -9.03 13.54
N ALA A 412 18.63 -9.52 13.31
CA ALA A 412 18.07 -10.67 14.02
C ALA A 412 18.70 -12.01 13.60
N GLY A 413 19.49 -12.05 12.52
CA GLY A 413 20.15 -13.27 12.05
C GLY A 413 19.19 -14.28 11.40
N VAL A 414 18.05 -13.81 10.90
CA VAL A 414 17.02 -14.67 10.27
C VAL A 414 17.44 -15.15 8.88
N PHE A 415 18.31 -14.40 8.21
CA PHE A 415 18.78 -14.73 6.87
C PHE A 415 19.80 -15.89 6.85
N PRO A 416 19.85 -16.67 5.76
CA PRO A 416 20.89 -17.68 5.58
C PRO A 416 22.28 -17.05 5.60
N GLN A 417 23.31 -17.84 5.91
CA GLN A 417 24.69 -17.36 5.97
C GLN A 417 25.07 -16.60 4.70
N MET A 418 25.52 -15.36 4.89
CA MET A 418 25.89 -14.46 3.82
C MET A 418 27.14 -14.99 3.11
N PRO A 419 27.13 -15.14 1.77
CA PRO A 419 28.33 -15.46 0.99
C PRO A 419 29.43 -14.42 1.22
N GLU A 420 30.70 -14.83 1.29
CA GLU A 420 31.82 -13.91 1.53
C GLU A 420 31.91 -12.79 0.47
N SER A 421 31.52 -13.09 -0.77
CA SER A 421 31.49 -12.12 -1.88
C SER A 421 30.46 -11.01 -1.70
N MET A 422 29.40 -11.23 -0.90
CA MET A 422 28.34 -10.24 -0.64
C MET A 422 28.73 -9.18 0.39
N ALA A 423 29.83 -9.35 1.13
CA ALA A 423 30.19 -8.44 2.22
C ALA A 423 30.43 -6.98 1.79
N GLN A 424 30.70 -6.74 0.49
CA GLN A 424 30.89 -5.41 -0.09
C GLN A 424 29.96 -5.14 -1.29
N ALA A 425 29.02 -6.02 -1.58
CA ALA A 425 28.15 -5.89 -2.73
C ALA A 425 27.04 -4.87 -2.47
N ASN A 426 26.89 -3.90 -3.38
CA ASN A 426 25.75 -2.98 -3.36
C ASN A 426 24.59 -3.61 -4.14
N PHE A 427 23.43 -3.67 -3.51
CA PHE A 427 22.19 -4.12 -4.13
C PHE A 427 21.09 -3.08 -3.96
N ASN A 428 20.13 -3.12 -4.88
CA ASN A 428 18.98 -2.23 -4.88
C ASN A 428 17.70 -3.06 -4.69
N ILE A 429 16.69 -2.40 -4.11
CA ILE A 429 15.35 -2.95 -4.03
C ILE A 429 14.71 -2.88 -5.42
N ARG A 430 14.20 -4.02 -5.87
CA ARG A 430 13.45 -4.15 -7.13
C ARG A 430 12.00 -4.45 -6.80
N TYR A 431 11.09 -3.65 -7.32
CA TYR A 431 9.66 -3.87 -7.13
C TYR A 431 9.09 -4.69 -8.27
N ILE A 432 8.55 -5.85 -7.93
CA ILE A 432 7.83 -6.69 -8.88
C ILE A 432 6.39 -6.20 -8.90
N SER A 433 6.09 -5.25 -9.78
CA SER A 433 4.70 -4.88 -10.00
C SER A 433 3.96 -6.01 -10.74
N PRO A 434 2.66 -6.22 -10.47
CA PRO A 434 1.85 -7.15 -11.27
C PRO A 434 1.83 -6.82 -12.77
N LEU A 435 2.09 -5.57 -13.17
CA LEU A 435 2.29 -5.20 -14.57
C LEU A 435 3.65 -5.63 -15.10
N ALA A 436 4.74 -5.41 -14.36
CA ALA A 436 6.05 -5.91 -14.75
C ALA A 436 6.01 -7.43 -14.91
N ARG A 437 5.23 -8.13 -14.07
CA ARG A 437 4.95 -9.56 -14.23
C ARG A 437 4.11 -9.86 -15.48
N ALA A 438 3.05 -9.11 -15.75
CA ALA A 438 2.24 -9.28 -16.96
C ALA A 438 3.06 -9.00 -18.25
N GLN A 439 3.89 -7.96 -18.26
CA GLN A 439 4.81 -7.63 -19.35
C GLN A 439 5.86 -8.73 -19.53
N LYS A 440 6.44 -9.22 -18.43
CA LYS A 440 7.32 -10.38 -18.42
C LYS A 440 6.61 -11.62 -19.01
N LEU A 441 5.31 -11.82 -18.76
CA LEU A 441 4.54 -12.91 -19.38
C LEU A 441 4.30 -12.70 -20.88
N GLU A 442 4.14 -11.45 -21.35
CA GLU A 442 4.14 -11.15 -22.79
C GLU A 442 5.49 -11.47 -23.42
N ASP A 443 6.60 -11.13 -22.75
CA ASP A 443 7.96 -11.48 -23.20
C ASP A 443 8.14 -13.00 -23.26
N VAL A 444 7.65 -13.74 -22.26
CA VAL A 444 7.62 -15.23 -22.27
C VAL A 444 6.85 -15.74 -23.47
N THR A 445 5.65 -15.22 -23.70
CA THR A 445 4.80 -15.62 -24.84
C THR A 445 5.51 -15.33 -26.17
N ALA A 446 6.21 -14.20 -26.27
CA ALA A 446 7.00 -13.83 -27.45
C ALA A 446 8.18 -14.78 -27.67
N ILE A 447 8.90 -15.15 -26.61
CA ILE A 447 10.02 -16.10 -26.66
C ILE A 447 9.52 -17.50 -27.04
N GLU A 448 8.44 -17.98 -26.44
CA GLU A 448 7.82 -19.28 -26.77
C GLU A 448 7.38 -19.32 -28.24
N ARG A 449 6.74 -18.25 -28.73
CA ARG A 449 6.34 -18.14 -30.13
C ARG A 449 7.55 -18.09 -31.07
N LEU A 450 8.62 -17.39 -30.69
CA LEU A 450 9.87 -17.38 -31.45
C LEU A 450 10.47 -18.79 -31.53
N GLY A 451 10.54 -19.51 -30.41
CA GLY A 451 11.03 -20.88 -30.36
C GLY A 451 10.21 -21.83 -31.25
N ALA A 452 8.88 -21.72 -31.22
CA ALA A 452 8.00 -22.49 -32.10
C ALA A 452 8.22 -22.17 -33.59
N ASN A 453 8.40 -20.89 -33.93
CA ASN A 453 8.69 -20.45 -35.30
C ASN A 453 10.06 -20.95 -35.78
N ILE A 454 11.08 -20.90 -34.93
CA ILE A 454 12.42 -21.43 -35.24
C ILE A 454 12.36 -22.94 -35.44
N ALA A 455 11.61 -23.68 -34.61
CA ALA A 455 11.44 -25.12 -34.79
C ALA A 455 10.78 -25.48 -36.14
N GLN A 456 9.82 -24.67 -36.60
CA GLN A 456 9.21 -24.85 -37.93
C GLN A 456 10.19 -24.52 -39.07
N LEU A 457 10.99 -23.46 -38.93
CA LEU A 457 12.00 -23.07 -39.92
C LEU A 457 13.19 -24.04 -39.97
N ALA A 458 13.55 -24.64 -38.84
CA ALA A 458 14.62 -25.63 -38.73
C ALA A 458 14.36 -26.90 -39.57
N ALA A 459 13.08 -27.22 -39.83
CA ALA A 459 12.71 -28.30 -40.74
C ALA A 459 13.06 -27.99 -42.22
N ILE A 460 13.25 -26.71 -42.56
CA ILE A 460 13.60 -26.24 -43.91
C ILE A 460 15.10 -25.91 -43.98
N ASN A 461 15.62 -25.20 -42.98
CA ASN A 461 17.05 -24.89 -42.84
C ASN A 461 17.51 -25.09 -41.38
N PRO A 462 18.30 -26.14 -41.09
CA PRO A 462 18.81 -26.43 -39.75
C PRO A 462 19.65 -25.31 -39.12
N GLU A 463 20.33 -24.45 -39.92
CA GLU A 463 21.18 -23.36 -39.43
C GLU A 463 20.39 -22.25 -38.70
N VAL A 464 19.05 -22.21 -38.85
CA VAL A 464 18.19 -21.20 -38.21
C VAL A 464 18.18 -21.35 -36.69
N ILE A 465 18.51 -22.52 -36.15
CA ILE A 465 18.61 -22.78 -34.70
C ILE A 465 19.71 -21.91 -34.06
N ASP A 466 20.78 -21.61 -34.79
CA ASP A 466 21.93 -20.84 -34.28
C ASP A 466 21.58 -19.38 -33.99
N ASN A 467 20.44 -18.89 -34.49
CA ASN A 467 19.97 -17.53 -34.21
C ASN A 467 19.36 -17.36 -32.81
N MET A 468 19.15 -18.44 -32.06
CA MET A 468 18.56 -18.38 -30.72
C MET A 468 19.45 -19.08 -29.69
N ASP A 469 19.94 -18.30 -28.71
CA ASP A 469 20.56 -18.85 -27.51
C ASP A 469 19.48 -19.43 -26.60
N ALA A 470 19.33 -20.75 -26.65
CA ALA A 470 18.35 -21.48 -25.85
C ALA A 470 18.61 -21.38 -24.34
N ASP A 471 19.87 -21.23 -23.91
CA ASP A 471 20.22 -21.11 -22.49
C ASP A 471 19.87 -19.73 -21.95
N ALA A 472 20.21 -18.68 -22.71
CA ALA A 472 19.80 -17.32 -22.37
C ALA A 472 18.27 -17.18 -22.39
N ALA A 473 17.60 -17.74 -23.40
CA ALA A 473 16.13 -17.73 -23.48
C ALA A 473 15.48 -18.43 -22.29
N ALA A 474 15.97 -19.60 -21.89
CA ALA A 474 15.46 -20.31 -20.72
C ALA A 474 15.65 -19.52 -19.42
N ARG A 475 16.79 -18.81 -19.26
CA ARG A 475 17.04 -17.94 -18.11
C ARG A 475 16.09 -16.73 -18.09
N VAL A 476 15.90 -16.07 -19.23
CA VAL A 476 14.97 -14.93 -19.35
C VAL A 476 13.54 -15.36 -19.05
N VAL A 477 13.09 -16.49 -19.62
CA VAL A 477 11.76 -17.05 -19.34
C VAL A 477 11.60 -17.40 -17.86
N SER A 478 12.63 -17.99 -17.24
CA SER A 478 12.58 -18.36 -15.82
C SER A 478 12.50 -17.15 -14.90
N ASP A 479 13.27 -16.09 -15.18
CA ASP A 479 13.21 -14.81 -14.47
C ASP A 479 11.86 -14.08 -14.70
N ALA A 480 11.33 -14.18 -15.92
CA ALA A 480 10.05 -13.60 -16.29
C ALA A 480 8.86 -14.29 -15.58
N LEU A 481 8.91 -15.63 -15.45
CA LEU A 481 7.93 -16.43 -14.73
C LEU A 481 8.08 -16.30 -13.20
N GLY A 482 9.19 -15.74 -12.71
CA GLY A 482 9.49 -15.62 -11.28
C GLY A 482 9.81 -16.98 -10.63
N VAL A 483 10.44 -17.88 -11.39
CA VAL A 483 10.85 -19.20 -10.87
C VAL A 483 11.97 -18.97 -9.85
N PRO A 484 11.86 -19.51 -8.62
CA PRO A 484 12.92 -19.37 -7.62
C PRO A 484 14.26 -19.85 -8.15
N ALA A 485 15.33 -19.07 -7.95
CA ALA A 485 16.66 -19.37 -8.46
C ALA A 485 17.16 -20.78 -8.07
N LYS A 486 16.74 -21.29 -6.90
CA LYS A 486 17.01 -22.65 -6.41
C LYS A 486 16.55 -23.79 -7.33
N VAL A 487 15.58 -23.54 -8.21
CA VAL A 487 15.05 -24.55 -9.16
C VAL A 487 15.91 -24.62 -10.42
N LEU A 488 16.68 -23.56 -10.71
CA LEU A 488 17.61 -23.50 -11.83
C LEU A 488 18.96 -24.06 -11.41
N ARG A 489 19.58 -24.84 -12.30
CA ARG A 489 20.97 -25.28 -12.12
C ARG A 489 21.91 -24.12 -12.46
N SER A 490 23.04 -24.03 -11.78
CA SER A 490 24.06 -23.02 -12.07
C SER A 490 24.61 -23.19 -13.50
N ALA A 491 25.18 -22.13 -14.07
CA ALA A 491 25.84 -22.22 -15.38
C ALA A 491 26.94 -23.30 -15.38
N ALA A 492 27.69 -23.39 -14.29
CA ALA A 492 28.77 -24.36 -14.12
C ALA A 492 28.26 -25.81 -14.10
N ASP A 493 27.15 -26.08 -13.38
CA ASP A 493 26.57 -27.43 -13.30
C ASP A 493 26.02 -27.90 -14.65
N VAL A 494 25.42 -26.99 -15.43
CA VAL A 494 24.90 -27.29 -16.77
C VAL A 494 26.05 -27.65 -17.71
N THR A 495 27.15 -26.88 -17.68
CA THR A 495 28.35 -27.15 -18.48
C THR A 495 28.98 -28.49 -18.09
N ALA A 496 29.16 -28.75 -16.80
CA ALA A 496 29.71 -30.03 -16.32
C ALA A 496 28.85 -31.24 -16.77
N LEU A 497 27.52 -31.12 -16.71
CA LEU A 497 26.59 -32.16 -17.20
C LEU A 497 26.62 -32.35 -18.72
N ARG A 498 26.94 -31.30 -19.48
CA ARG A 498 27.12 -31.38 -20.93
C ARG A 498 28.45 -32.03 -21.29
N ASP A 499 29.52 -31.66 -20.61
CA ASP A 499 30.85 -32.27 -20.79
C ASP A 499 30.81 -33.77 -20.46
N GLN A 500 30.13 -34.14 -19.37
CA GLN A 500 29.93 -35.54 -19.00
C GLN A 500 29.11 -36.30 -20.07
N ARG A 501 28.07 -35.68 -20.65
CA ARG A 501 27.30 -36.27 -21.75
C ARG A 501 28.11 -36.41 -23.02
N ALA A 502 28.91 -35.40 -23.38
CA ALA A 502 29.77 -35.44 -24.57
C ALA A 502 30.85 -36.54 -24.46
N GLN A 503 31.47 -36.68 -23.28
CA GLN A 503 32.42 -37.77 -23.01
C GLN A 503 31.75 -39.15 -23.10
N ALA A 504 30.54 -39.30 -22.53
CA ALA A 504 29.78 -40.55 -22.62
C ALA A 504 29.39 -40.89 -24.07
N GLN A 505 29.03 -39.89 -24.88
CA GLN A 505 28.72 -40.08 -26.30
C GLN A 505 29.95 -40.46 -27.14
N GLN A 506 31.11 -39.85 -26.87
CA GLN A 506 32.37 -40.22 -27.52
C GLN A 506 32.80 -41.64 -27.16
N GLN A 507 32.66 -42.05 -25.89
CA GLN A 507 32.94 -43.42 -25.47
C GLN A 507 31.98 -44.44 -26.10
N ALA A 508 30.68 -44.11 -26.20
CA ALA A 508 29.69 -44.94 -26.86
C ALA A 508 29.94 -45.07 -28.37
N GLN A 509 30.33 -43.98 -29.05
CA GLN A 509 30.72 -44.02 -30.47
C GLN A 509 32.00 -44.83 -30.68
N GLN A 510 33.01 -44.70 -29.83
CA GLN A 510 34.22 -45.52 -29.92
C GLN A 510 33.93 -47.01 -29.68
N GLN A 511 33.03 -47.35 -28.74
CA GLN A 511 32.62 -48.73 -28.53
C GLN A 511 31.80 -49.28 -29.69
N GLN A 512 30.88 -48.50 -30.26
CA GLN A 512 30.15 -48.90 -31.46
C GLN A 512 31.08 -49.08 -32.66
N MET A 513 32.04 -48.18 -32.86
CA MET A 513 33.02 -48.27 -33.94
C MET A 513 33.95 -49.48 -33.77
N MET A 514 34.37 -49.80 -32.53
CA MET A 514 35.09 -51.05 -32.23
C MET A 514 34.24 -52.31 -32.44
N GLN A 515 32.95 -52.28 -32.11
CA GLN A 515 32.03 -53.40 -32.39
C GLN A 515 31.79 -53.59 -33.90
N GLN A 516 31.68 -52.50 -34.66
CA GLN A 516 31.50 -52.54 -36.11
C GLN A 516 32.76 -53.07 -36.81
N MET A 517 33.95 -52.61 -36.40
CA MET A 517 35.22 -53.16 -36.89
C MET A 517 35.42 -54.62 -36.49
N GLY A 518 34.95 -55.04 -35.30
CA GLY A 518 34.98 -56.44 -34.86
C GLY A 518 34.05 -57.36 -35.67
N GLN A 519 32.89 -56.85 -36.10
CA GLN A 519 31.95 -57.58 -36.96
C GLN A 519 32.42 -57.65 -38.42
N GLU A 520 33.02 -56.58 -38.96
CA GLU A 520 33.62 -56.60 -40.30
C GLU A 520 34.82 -57.56 -40.38
N ALA A 521 35.69 -57.56 -39.37
CA ALA A 521 36.80 -58.52 -39.27
C ALA A 521 36.32 -59.98 -39.14
N GLY A 522 35.21 -60.22 -38.41
CA GLY A 522 34.58 -61.53 -38.33
C GLY A 522 33.96 -62.01 -39.65
N SER A 523 33.35 -61.11 -40.42
CA SER A 523 32.78 -61.44 -41.74
C SER A 523 33.85 -61.68 -42.82
N ALA A 524 34.98 -60.99 -42.75
CA ALA A 524 36.12 -61.19 -43.65
C ALA A 524 36.82 -62.56 -43.43
N LEU A 525 36.91 -63.00 -42.16
CA LEU A 525 37.47 -64.32 -41.83
C LEU A 525 36.55 -65.48 -42.26
N ILE A 526 35.22 -65.31 -42.21
CA ILE A 526 34.26 -66.32 -42.69
C ILE A 526 34.32 -66.45 -44.23
N ASN A 527 34.49 -65.35 -44.98
CA ASN A 527 34.63 -65.40 -46.43
C ASN A 527 35.98 -65.96 -46.92
N GLN A 528 37.06 -65.83 -46.14
CA GLN A 528 38.35 -66.49 -46.45
C GLN A 528 38.35 -67.99 -46.12
N ALA A 529 37.57 -68.45 -45.14
CA ALA A 529 37.50 -69.87 -44.78
C ALA A 529 36.66 -70.72 -45.76
N VAL A 530 35.74 -70.12 -46.51
CA VAL A 530 34.86 -70.84 -47.47
C VAL A 530 35.43 -70.87 -48.90
N GLY A 531 36.39 -70.00 -49.24
CA GLY A 531 36.94 -69.88 -50.61
C GLY A 531 38.23 -70.65 -50.92
N GLY A 532 38.80 -71.41 -49.97
CA GLY A 532 40.14 -72.00 -50.09
C GLY A 532 40.22 -73.54 -50.10
N GLY A 533 39.10 -74.24 -50.28
CA GLY A 533 39.06 -75.71 -50.28
C GLY A 533 38.31 -76.28 -51.48
N GLN A 534 38.91 -76.19 -52.67
CA GLN A 534 38.66 -77.08 -53.81
C GLN A 534 39.98 -77.56 -54.40
#